data_AF-A0A3N9UI95-F1
#
_entry.id   AF-A0A3N9UI95-F1
#
_cell.length_a   1.000
_cell.length_b   1.000
_cell.length_c   1.000
_cell.angle_alpha   90.00
_cell.angle_beta   90.00
_cell.angle_gamma   90.00
#
_symmetry.space_group_name_H-M   'P 1'
#
loop_
_entity.id
_entity.type
_entity.pdbx_description
1 polymer ?
#
loop_
_entity_poly.entity_id
_entity_poly.type
_entity_poly.pdbx_seq_one_letter_code
_entity_poly.pdbx_strand_id
1 'polypeptide(L)'
;MLKIKKIEFIKTVYDESLSHNIFSIANIEFSNYPPINGALLYWRKNNSRSDFTPEGDYKFFYDMSNLRYYASVKFPKNTKLSRDQKQELAYILLDERGAIGSYSFKTHPNRKKKFKPEKALAKLNFPEDFNVKSIPSYVGPIIDELDLNELVKLNPNLSKKFILDYCFWRYSLTKLHPTEFEKYLPYVDFSYICYACDLLTENYLIDHLDQVDVATLQYNYPVLSQLSASFKKFIVDELRRLNKEINPHFSDEIDLFIEDETYFSEYSTINLLEDFIEEEEEIVDFLFFEFDRGQYKWLGSEHLVKGIPSLACQLYDDMGFKRRTNKEMDEIIDAYSPMQIMLVSAILEPHWLHRYREKLDWHAICSYNQYLDDEFLNAHVKYVEFESLGHNLWCSVTESFIEKYINQFNHSHPVPIIIRHLTEQLYLNYKDTIKIDSDLLFQYYDSVGDEEYHRLQNRLEESS
;
A
#
# COMPACT_ATOMS: atom_id res chain seq x y z
N MET A 1 -32.65 -20.15 -2.62
CA MET A 1 -31.23 -19.84 -2.38
C MET A 1 -30.59 -20.95 -1.56
N LEU A 2 -29.46 -21.48 -2.01
CA LEU A 2 -28.69 -22.50 -1.25
C LEU A 2 -27.99 -21.79 -0.08
N LYS A 3 -28.01 -22.39 1.11
CA LYS A 3 -27.32 -21.87 2.30
C LYS A 3 -26.12 -22.75 2.57
N ILE A 4 -24.95 -22.31 2.13
CA ILE A 4 -23.69 -23.03 2.31
C ILE A 4 -23.28 -22.95 3.78
N LYS A 5 -23.00 -24.10 4.38
CA LYS A 5 -22.51 -24.22 5.77
C LYS A 5 -20.99 -24.31 5.81
N LYS A 6 -20.39 -25.07 4.88
CA LYS A 6 -18.94 -25.30 4.80
C LYS A 6 -18.58 -25.73 3.38
N ILE A 7 -17.44 -25.24 2.87
CA ILE A 7 -16.79 -25.77 1.67
C ILE A 7 -15.45 -26.34 2.12
N GLU A 8 -15.17 -27.58 1.74
CA GLU A 8 -13.89 -28.24 1.99
C GLU A 8 -13.22 -28.57 0.67
N PHE A 9 -12.00 -28.09 0.52
CA PHE A 9 -11.25 -28.14 -0.71
C PHE A 9 -10.13 -29.18 -0.60
N ILE A 10 -10.16 -30.19 -1.46
CA ILE A 10 -9.14 -31.23 -1.55
C ILE A 10 -8.17 -30.83 -2.67
N LYS A 11 -6.90 -30.61 -2.31
CA LYS A 11 -5.83 -30.30 -3.26
C LYS A 11 -5.55 -31.54 -4.13
N THR A 12 -5.81 -31.45 -5.43
CA THR A 12 -5.44 -32.49 -6.39
C THR A 12 -4.13 -32.16 -7.10
N VAL A 13 -3.34 -33.19 -7.34
CA VAL A 13 -2.06 -33.15 -8.06
C VAL A 13 -2.32 -32.92 -9.55
N TYR A 14 -1.53 -32.03 -10.16
CA TYR A 14 -1.53 -31.81 -11.61
C TYR A 14 -1.13 -33.10 -12.33
N ASP A 15 -2.01 -33.62 -13.19
CA ASP A 15 -1.70 -34.74 -14.07
C ASP A 15 -1.67 -34.23 -15.52
N GLU A 16 -0.47 -34.06 -16.07
CA GLU A 16 -0.23 -33.56 -17.43
C GLU A 16 -0.80 -34.49 -18.53
N SER A 17 -1.27 -35.69 -18.16
CA SER A 17 -1.87 -36.65 -19.09
C SER A 17 -3.39 -36.46 -19.33
N LEU A 18 -4.06 -35.63 -18.51
CA LEU A 18 -5.51 -35.41 -18.60
C LEU A 18 -5.85 -34.22 -19.51
N SER A 19 -6.85 -34.40 -20.38
CA SER A 19 -7.37 -33.34 -21.27
C SER A 19 -8.07 -32.17 -20.55
N HIS A 20 -8.29 -32.30 -19.24
CA HIS A 20 -8.84 -31.29 -18.34
C HIS A 20 -7.84 -31.08 -17.20
N ASN A 21 -7.36 -29.85 -17.04
CA ASN A 21 -6.46 -29.50 -15.95
C ASN A 21 -7.29 -29.25 -14.70
N ILE A 22 -7.53 -30.32 -13.93
CA ILE A 22 -8.24 -30.27 -12.64
C ILE A 22 -7.27 -29.66 -11.62
N PHE A 23 -7.64 -28.51 -11.07
CA PHE A 23 -6.80 -27.81 -10.09
C PHE A 23 -7.34 -27.91 -8.67
N SER A 24 -8.62 -28.32 -8.49
CA SER A 24 -9.21 -28.48 -7.17
C SER A 24 -10.44 -29.40 -7.19
N ILE A 25 -10.69 -30.08 -6.07
CA ILE A 25 -11.96 -30.77 -5.80
C ILE A 25 -12.61 -30.12 -4.58
N ALA A 26 -13.93 -29.90 -4.62
CA ALA A 26 -14.68 -29.32 -3.52
C ALA A 26 -15.75 -30.29 -2.98
N ASN A 27 -15.84 -30.39 -1.66
CA ASN A 27 -16.95 -30.98 -0.92
C ASN A 27 -17.72 -29.85 -0.24
N ILE A 28 -19.04 -29.83 -0.41
CA ILE A 28 -19.88 -28.69 -0.04
C ILE A 28 -20.98 -29.19 0.89
N GLU A 29 -21.01 -28.65 2.10
CA GLU A 29 -22.08 -28.87 3.06
C GLU A 29 -23.05 -27.69 3.02
N PHE A 30 -24.35 -27.98 2.95
CA PHE A 30 -25.40 -26.96 2.99
C PHE A 30 -26.25 -27.14 4.26
N SER A 31 -26.86 -26.05 4.74
CA SER A 31 -27.82 -26.09 5.84
C SER A 31 -29.23 -26.43 5.38
N ASN A 32 -29.53 -26.32 4.08
CA ASN A 32 -30.86 -26.50 3.50
C ASN A 32 -30.87 -27.39 2.24
N TYR A 33 -29.80 -28.12 1.98
CA TYR A 33 -29.64 -29.00 0.81
C TYR A 33 -28.71 -30.18 1.13
N PRO A 34 -28.84 -31.35 0.48
CA PRO A 34 -27.88 -32.45 0.65
C PRO A 34 -26.45 -32.05 0.29
N PRO A 35 -25.41 -32.57 0.96
CA PRO A 35 -24.03 -32.24 0.65
C PRO A 35 -23.65 -32.69 -0.77
N ILE A 36 -22.81 -31.90 -1.42
CA ILE A 36 -22.23 -32.22 -2.73
C ILE A 36 -20.78 -32.58 -2.52
N ASN A 37 -20.44 -33.85 -2.70
CA ASN A 37 -19.07 -34.34 -2.55
C ASN A 37 -18.43 -34.56 -3.93
N GLY A 38 -17.26 -33.97 -4.15
CA GLY A 38 -16.47 -34.17 -5.35
C GLY A 38 -16.84 -33.27 -6.53
N ALA A 39 -17.20 -32.01 -6.30
CA ALA A 39 -17.30 -31.02 -7.37
C ALA A 39 -15.89 -30.73 -7.93
N LEU A 40 -15.70 -30.93 -9.23
CA LEU A 40 -14.39 -30.84 -9.88
C LEU A 40 -14.22 -29.46 -10.51
N LEU A 41 -13.21 -28.71 -10.06
CA LEU A 41 -12.85 -27.42 -10.63
C LEU A 41 -11.72 -27.65 -11.64
N TYR A 42 -11.94 -27.21 -12.88
CA TYR A 42 -11.00 -27.42 -13.97
C TYR A 42 -10.94 -26.22 -14.91
N TRP A 43 -9.85 -26.14 -15.67
CA TRP A 43 -9.74 -25.20 -16.78
C TRP A 43 -9.38 -25.92 -18.08
N ARG A 44 -9.76 -25.32 -19.21
CA ARG A 44 -9.53 -25.88 -20.54
C ARG A 44 -9.46 -24.80 -21.62
N LYS A 45 -8.77 -25.11 -22.72
CA LYS A 45 -8.82 -24.29 -23.94
C LYS A 45 -10.24 -24.30 -24.51
N ASN A 46 -10.74 -23.12 -24.84
CA ASN A 46 -12.05 -22.97 -25.44
C ASN A 46 -11.99 -23.32 -26.93
N ASN A 47 -12.88 -24.22 -27.36
CA ASN A 47 -13.01 -24.64 -28.76
C ASN A 47 -14.41 -24.33 -29.32
N SER A 48 -15.30 -23.69 -28.55
CA SER A 48 -16.65 -23.36 -29.00
C SER A 48 -17.13 -22.01 -28.48
N ARG A 49 -17.99 -21.34 -29.26
CA ARG A 49 -18.61 -20.06 -28.88
C ARG A 49 -19.81 -20.19 -27.92
N SER A 50 -20.15 -21.40 -27.49
CA SER A 50 -21.24 -21.61 -26.52
C SER A 50 -20.75 -21.31 -25.10
N ASP A 51 -21.62 -20.69 -24.31
CA ASP A 51 -21.39 -20.41 -22.87
C ASP A 51 -21.36 -21.68 -22.01
N PHE A 52 -21.73 -22.83 -22.58
CA PHE A 52 -21.76 -24.11 -21.89
C PHE A 52 -20.85 -25.13 -22.58
N THR A 53 -20.30 -26.06 -21.80
CA THR A 53 -19.61 -27.24 -22.33
C THR A 53 -20.61 -28.22 -22.94
N PRO A 54 -20.18 -29.17 -23.79
CA PRO A 54 -21.04 -30.28 -24.24
C PRO A 54 -21.67 -31.06 -23.08
N GLU A 55 -21.01 -31.07 -21.92
CA GLU A 55 -21.46 -31.71 -20.69
C GLU A 55 -22.48 -30.86 -19.89
N GLY A 56 -22.73 -29.61 -20.30
CA GLY A 56 -23.69 -28.70 -19.68
C GLY A 56 -23.14 -27.85 -18.53
N ASP A 57 -21.82 -27.82 -18.35
CA ASP A 57 -21.16 -26.99 -17.34
C ASP A 57 -20.99 -25.55 -17.88
N TYR A 58 -21.23 -24.54 -17.03
CA TYR A 58 -21.09 -23.15 -17.45
C TYR A 58 -19.61 -22.77 -17.57
N LYS A 59 -19.25 -22.09 -18.65
CA LYS A 59 -17.89 -21.63 -18.89
C LYS A 59 -17.71 -20.23 -18.32
N PHE A 60 -16.71 -20.09 -17.47
CA PHE A 60 -16.24 -18.79 -17.00
C PHE A 60 -14.92 -18.48 -17.68
N PHE A 61 -14.85 -17.39 -18.42
CA PHE A 61 -13.65 -17.04 -19.18
C PHE A 61 -12.70 -16.22 -18.31
N TYR A 62 -11.40 -16.48 -18.47
CA TYR A 62 -10.33 -15.68 -17.82
C TYR A 62 -10.20 -14.28 -18.44
N ASP A 63 -10.62 -14.15 -19.70
CA ASP A 63 -10.61 -12.92 -20.45
C ASP A 63 -11.83 -12.95 -21.39
N MET A 64 -12.76 -12.01 -21.19
CA MET A 64 -13.95 -11.89 -22.01
C MET A 64 -13.67 -11.33 -23.42
N SER A 65 -12.52 -10.65 -23.60
CA SER A 65 -12.04 -10.17 -24.89
C SER A 65 -11.27 -11.25 -25.68
N ASN A 66 -10.59 -12.15 -24.96
CA ASN A 66 -9.87 -13.30 -25.52
C ASN A 66 -10.39 -14.62 -24.94
N LEU A 67 -11.47 -15.12 -25.54
CA LEU A 67 -12.17 -16.36 -25.14
C LEU A 67 -11.36 -17.65 -25.42
N ARG A 68 -10.05 -17.65 -25.19
CA ARG A 68 -9.12 -18.75 -25.49
C ARG A 68 -9.11 -19.84 -24.43
N TYR A 69 -9.33 -19.49 -23.16
CA TYR A 69 -9.38 -20.44 -22.04
C TYR A 69 -10.57 -20.13 -21.14
N TYR A 70 -11.15 -21.18 -20.56
CA TYR A 70 -12.23 -21.05 -19.58
C TYR A 70 -11.96 -21.95 -18.36
N ALA A 71 -12.43 -21.52 -17.21
CA ALA A 71 -12.62 -22.32 -16.01
C ALA A 71 -14.08 -22.77 -15.91
N SER A 72 -14.32 -23.92 -15.29
CA SER A 72 -15.65 -24.44 -15.04
C SER A 72 -15.67 -25.41 -13.87
N VAL A 73 -16.87 -25.73 -13.39
CA VAL A 73 -17.08 -26.70 -12.32
C VAL A 73 -17.99 -27.81 -12.81
N LYS A 74 -17.48 -29.04 -12.74
CA LYS A 74 -18.25 -30.25 -13.02
C LYS A 74 -18.83 -30.81 -11.74
N PHE A 75 -20.15 -30.74 -11.61
CA PHE A 75 -20.87 -31.32 -10.49
C PHE A 75 -21.10 -32.83 -10.67
N PRO A 76 -21.13 -33.63 -9.57
CA PRO A 76 -21.50 -35.04 -9.63
C PRO A 76 -22.87 -35.24 -10.27
N LYS A 77 -23.03 -36.30 -11.08
CA LYS A 77 -24.27 -36.59 -11.85
C LYS A 77 -25.55 -36.66 -11.01
N ASN A 78 -25.43 -37.03 -9.73
CA ASN A 78 -26.57 -37.21 -8.81
C ASN A 78 -27.05 -35.89 -8.17
N THR A 79 -26.42 -34.78 -8.52
CA THR A 79 -26.71 -33.45 -7.97
C THR A 79 -28.00 -32.89 -8.56
N LYS A 80 -29.05 -32.72 -7.74
CA LYS A 80 -30.37 -32.19 -8.15
C LYS A 80 -30.42 -30.65 -8.09
N LEU A 81 -29.42 -29.97 -8.64
CA LEU A 81 -29.39 -28.52 -8.73
C LEU A 81 -30.00 -28.07 -10.07
N SER A 82 -30.74 -26.96 -10.06
CA SER A 82 -31.16 -26.29 -11.29
C SER A 82 -29.96 -25.74 -12.06
N ARG A 83 -30.16 -25.36 -13.33
CA ARG A 83 -29.10 -24.77 -14.16
C ARG A 83 -28.53 -23.51 -13.53
N ASP A 84 -29.41 -22.61 -13.07
CA ASP A 84 -29.02 -21.34 -12.45
C ASP A 84 -28.29 -21.57 -11.13
N GLN A 85 -28.75 -22.53 -10.32
CA GLN A 85 -28.07 -22.92 -9.07
C GLN A 85 -26.69 -23.53 -9.32
N LYS A 86 -26.52 -24.29 -10.41
CA LYS A 86 -25.20 -24.83 -10.80
C LYS A 86 -24.27 -23.72 -11.26
N GLN A 87 -24.77 -22.75 -12.02
CA GLN A 87 -23.99 -21.62 -12.47
C GLN A 87 -23.56 -20.74 -11.29
N GLU A 88 -24.50 -20.36 -10.43
CA GLU A 88 -24.24 -19.56 -9.22
C GLU A 88 -23.25 -20.27 -8.28
N LEU A 89 -23.44 -21.57 -8.02
CA LEU A 89 -22.52 -22.34 -7.18
C LEU A 89 -21.15 -22.55 -7.84
N ALA A 90 -21.09 -22.72 -9.16
CA ALA A 90 -19.83 -22.83 -9.89
C ALA A 90 -19.05 -21.52 -9.84
N TYR A 91 -19.74 -20.37 -9.94
CA TYR A 91 -19.14 -19.06 -9.75
C TYR A 91 -18.51 -18.95 -8.37
N ILE A 92 -19.27 -19.20 -7.31
CA ILE A 92 -18.78 -19.18 -5.92
C ILE A 92 -17.55 -20.08 -5.75
N LEU A 93 -17.59 -21.32 -6.24
CA LEU A 93 -16.48 -22.25 -6.07
C LEU A 93 -15.20 -21.84 -6.81
N LEU A 94 -15.35 -21.25 -8.00
CA LEU A 94 -14.21 -20.80 -8.79
C LEU A 94 -13.65 -19.47 -8.25
N ASP A 95 -14.52 -18.59 -7.77
CA ASP A 95 -14.17 -17.32 -7.11
C ASP A 95 -13.41 -17.57 -5.81
N GLU A 96 -13.89 -18.50 -4.97
CA GLU A 96 -13.21 -19.02 -3.76
C GLU A 96 -11.81 -19.60 -4.06
N ARG A 97 -11.52 -19.91 -5.33
CA ARG A 97 -10.22 -20.40 -5.80
C ARG A 97 -9.43 -19.40 -6.65
N GLY A 98 -9.93 -18.18 -6.84
CA GLY A 98 -9.31 -17.16 -7.68
C GLY A 98 -9.16 -17.60 -9.15
N ALA A 99 -10.08 -18.46 -9.63
CA ALA A 99 -9.99 -19.10 -10.94
C ALA A 99 -10.88 -18.43 -12.01
N ILE A 100 -11.66 -17.41 -11.66
CA ILE A 100 -12.52 -16.65 -12.57
C ILE A 100 -12.41 -15.15 -12.28
N GLY A 101 -12.42 -14.34 -13.34
CA GLY A 101 -12.21 -12.90 -13.29
C GLY A 101 -11.37 -12.45 -14.48
N SER A 102 -11.75 -11.34 -15.11
CA SER A 102 -10.86 -10.61 -16.03
C SER A 102 -9.89 -9.82 -15.17
N TYR A 103 -8.62 -10.21 -15.20
CA TYR A 103 -7.57 -9.49 -14.50
C TYR A 103 -6.62 -8.88 -15.52
N SER A 104 -6.72 -7.58 -15.72
CA SER A 104 -5.63 -6.75 -16.23
C SER A 104 -4.65 -6.57 -15.08
N PHE A 105 -3.67 -7.45 -14.98
CA PHE A 105 -2.61 -7.30 -14.01
C PHE A 105 -1.71 -6.16 -14.48
N LYS A 106 -1.51 -5.12 -13.66
CA LYS A 106 -0.34 -4.25 -13.78
C LYS A 106 0.87 -5.16 -13.63
N THR A 107 1.42 -5.60 -14.76
CA THR A 107 2.71 -6.28 -14.73
C THR A 107 3.75 -5.23 -14.43
N HIS A 108 4.69 -5.55 -13.55
CA HIS A 108 5.74 -4.63 -13.15
C HIS A 108 6.31 -3.89 -14.39
N PRO A 109 6.22 -2.54 -14.44
CA PRO A 109 6.59 -1.76 -15.63
C PRO A 109 8.05 -1.98 -16.07
N ASN A 110 8.92 -2.44 -15.15
CA ASN A 110 10.33 -2.71 -15.43
C ASN A 110 10.62 -4.08 -16.07
N ARG A 111 9.62 -4.84 -16.56
CA ARG A 111 9.89 -6.16 -17.17
C ARG A 111 10.69 -6.13 -18.47
N LYS A 112 10.88 -4.98 -19.12
CA LYS A 112 11.86 -4.82 -20.23
C LYS A 112 13.31 -4.72 -19.69
N LYS A 113 13.76 -5.69 -18.89
CA LYS A 113 15.12 -5.67 -18.27
C LYS A 113 16.24 -5.92 -19.28
N LYS A 114 17.04 -4.88 -19.56
CA LYS A 114 18.40 -5.03 -20.13
C LYS A 114 19.45 -5.37 -19.06
N PHE A 115 19.28 -4.89 -17.83
CA PHE A 115 20.25 -5.10 -16.74
C PHE A 115 20.00 -6.42 -15.99
N LYS A 116 21.05 -7.22 -15.83
CA LYS A 116 21.04 -8.51 -15.09
C LYS A 116 22.00 -8.40 -13.90
N PRO A 117 21.51 -8.01 -12.70
CA PRO A 117 22.36 -7.65 -11.56
C PRO A 117 23.34 -8.76 -11.15
N GLU A 118 22.88 -10.01 -11.16
CA GLU A 118 23.71 -11.19 -10.81
C GLU A 118 24.92 -11.35 -11.76
N LYS A 119 24.67 -11.23 -13.07
CA LYS A 119 25.73 -11.36 -14.08
C LYS A 119 26.68 -10.17 -14.07
N ALA A 120 26.19 -8.98 -13.72
CA ALA A 120 27.01 -7.79 -13.62
C ALA A 120 27.85 -7.81 -12.34
N LEU A 121 27.28 -8.25 -11.21
CA LEU A 121 27.97 -8.43 -9.94
C LEU A 121 29.11 -9.46 -10.06
N ALA A 122 28.86 -10.59 -10.73
CA ALA A 122 29.89 -11.61 -10.96
C ALA A 122 31.09 -11.13 -11.80
N LYS A 123 30.99 -9.99 -12.49
CA LYS A 123 32.10 -9.37 -13.22
C LYS A 123 32.93 -8.42 -12.34
N LEU A 124 32.40 -8.01 -11.19
CA LEU A 124 33.12 -7.16 -10.25
C LEU A 124 34.10 -8.02 -9.45
N ASN A 125 35.37 -7.66 -9.55
CA ASN A 125 36.42 -8.29 -8.74
C ASN A 125 36.55 -7.50 -7.42
N PHE A 126 35.80 -7.92 -6.41
CA PHE A 126 35.83 -7.29 -5.08
C PHE A 126 37.20 -7.49 -4.41
N PRO A 127 37.87 -6.41 -3.98
CA PRO A 127 39.04 -6.49 -3.09
C PRO A 127 38.69 -7.18 -1.76
N GLU A 128 39.64 -7.90 -1.16
CA GLU A 128 39.42 -8.69 0.07
C GLU A 128 38.97 -7.84 1.27
N ASP A 129 39.38 -6.57 1.30
CA ASP A 129 39.10 -5.59 2.35
C ASP A 129 38.04 -4.57 1.93
N PHE A 130 37.29 -4.83 0.86
CA PHE A 130 36.27 -3.91 0.37
C PHE A 130 35.14 -3.73 1.38
N ASN A 131 34.86 -2.47 1.72
CA ASN A 131 33.71 -2.08 2.51
C ASN A 131 32.72 -1.34 1.60
N VAL A 132 31.44 -1.72 1.64
CA VAL A 132 30.38 -1.06 0.86
C VAL A 132 30.27 0.45 1.16
N LYS A 133 30.71 0.88 2.35
CA LYS A 133 30.76 2.28 2.81
C LYS A 133 32.01 3.05 2.37
N SER A 134 32.98 2.39 1.72
CA SER A 134 34.22 3.03 1.25
C SER A 134 33.99 4.11 0.20
N ILE A 135 32.86 4.05 -0.52
CA ILE A 135 32.48 5.01 -1.55
C ILE A 135 31.21 5.73 -1.09
N PRO A 136 31.25 7.06 -0.87
CA PRO A 136 30.11 7.82 -0.35
C PRO A 136 28.82 7.67 -1.18
N SER A 137 27.68 7.86 -0.52
CA SER A 137 26.34 7.71 -1.10
C SER A 137 26.05 8.75 -2.20
N TYR A 138 26.54 9.98 -2.05
CA TYR A 138 26.32 11.05 -3.04
C TYR A 138 27.05 10.82 -4.38
N VAL A 139 28.01 9.89 -4.46
CA VAL A 139 28.79 9.65 -5.68
C VAL A 139 27.97 8.88 -6.71
N GLY A 140 27.71 9.52 -7.85
CA GLY A 140 26.94 8.95 -8.96
C GLY A 140 27.69 7.94 -9.83
N PRO A 141 27.06 7.47 -10.93
CA PRO A 141 27.69 6.56 -11.91
C PRO A 141 28.74 7.26 -12.79
N ILE A 142 28.62 8.58 -12.98
CA ILE A 142 29.58 9.41 -13.70
C ILE A 142 30.38 10.17 -12.65
N ILE A 143 31.68 9.86 -12.56
CA ILE A 143 32.60 10.43 -11.58
C ILE A 143 33.64 11.23 -12.36
N ASP A 144 33.89 12.47 -11.94
CA ASP A 144 34.94 13.28 -12.54
C ASP A 144 36.34 12.76 -12.15
N GLU A 145 37.39 13.24 -12.84
CA GLU A 145 38.75 12.79 -12.54
C GLU A 145 39.25 13.25 -11.16
N LEU A 146 38.75 14.38 -10.63
CA LEU A 146 39.20 14.92 -9.36
C LEU A 146 38.68 14.06 -8.21
N ASP A 147 37.37 13.81 -8.17
CA ASP A 147 36.68 12.94 -7.23
C ASP A 147 37.22 11.52 -7.30
N LEU A 148 37.43 10.99 -8.51
CA LEU A 148 38.00 9.65 -8.68
C LEU A 148 39.42 9.56 -8.10
N ASN A 149 40.23 10.60 -8.26
CA ASN A 149 41.57 10.65 -7.67
C ASN A 149 41.51 10.78 -6.14
N GLU A 150 40.55 11.51 -5.59
CA GLU A 150 40.35 11.60 -4.14
C GLU A 150 39.87 10.27 -3.55
N LEU A 151 38.91 9.59 -4.18
CA LEU A 151 38.43 8.28 -3.75
C LEU A 151 39.54 7.23 -3.71
N VAL A 152 40.45 7.25 -4.68
CA VAL A 152 41.63 6.37 -4.71
C VAL A 152 42.64 6.75 -3.62
N LYS A 153 42.82 8.04 -3.32
CA LYS A 153 43.68 8.47 -2.20
C LYS A 153 43.12 8.00 -0.85
N LEU A 154 41.80 8.10 -0.67
CA LEU A 154 41.12 7.68 0.55
C LEU A 154 41.03 6.15 0.67
N ASN A 155 41.00 5.45 -0.46
CA ASN A 155 40.94 3.99 -0.52
C ASN A 155 42.05 3.44 -1.44
N PRO A 156 43.33 3.39 -0.99
CA PRO A 156 44.47 3.02 -1.83
C PRO A 156 44.39 1.61 -2.42
N ASN A 157 43.61 0.72 -1.80
CA ASN A 157 43.45 -0.66 -2.20
C ASN A 157 42.42 -0.83 -3.34
N LEU A 158 41.68 0.22 -3.68
CA LEU A 158 40.68 0.20 -4.76
C LEU A 158 41.27 0.72 -6.06
N SER A 159 41.16 -0.08 -7.13
CA SER A 159 41.54 0.38 -8.47
C SER A 159 40.50 1.36 -9.03
N LYS A 160 40.95 2.36 -9.80
CA LYS A 160 40.06 3.29 -10.53
C LYS A 160 38.99 2.57 -11.33
N LYS A 161 39.38 1.48 -12.00
CA LYS A 161 38.46 0.66 -12.81
C LYS A 161 37.37 0.02 -11.94
N PHE A 162 37.76 -0.57 -10.80
CA PHE A 162 36.79 -1.16 -9.88
C PHE A 162 35.80 -0.12 -9.36
N ILE A 163 36.27 1.08 -8.96
CA ILE A 163 35.40 2.15 -8.47
C ILE A 163 34.35 2.53 -9.52
N LEU A 164 34.77 2.75 -10.78
CA LEU A 164 33.85 3.07 -11.87
C LEU A 164 32.84 1.95 -12.15
N ASP A 165 33.31 0.71 -12.25
CA ASP A 165 32.46 -0.46 -12.53
C ASP A 165 31.45 -0.70 -11.38
N TYR A 166 31.87 -0.54 -10.12
CA TYR A 166 31.02 -0.68 -8.94
C TYR A 166 30.00 0.45 -8.82
N CYS A 167 30.39 1.71 -9.05
CA CYS A 167 29.48 2.86 -9.03
C CYS A 167 28.39 2.73 -10.11
N PHE A 168 28.76 2.28 -11.31
CA PHE A 168 27.78 1.99 -12.36
C PHE A 168 26.85 0.83 -11.98
N TRP A 169 27.38 -0.23 -11.35
CA TRP A 169 26.59 -1.37 -10.91
C TRP A 169 25.58 -0.99 -9.83
N ARG A 170 25.99 -0.28 -8.76
CA ARG A 170 25.07 0.14 -7.68
C ARG A 170 24.00 1.10 -8.20
N TYR A 171 24.35 2.02 -9.11
CA TYR A 171 23.39 2.92 -9.76
C TYR A 171 22.34 2.14 -10.57
N SER A 172 22.80 1.18 -11.37
CA SER A 172 21.88 0.33 -12.14
C SER A 172 21.01 -0.56 -11.26
N LEU A 173 21.51 -0.92 -10.07
CA LEU A 173 20.78 -1.71 -9.09
C LEU A 173 19.63 -0.91 -8.46
N THR A 174 19.84 0.35 -8.07
CA THR A 174 18.80 1.19 -7.43
C THR A 174 17.67 1.61 -8.38
N LYS A 175 17.87 1.44 -9.69
CA LYS A 175 16.81 1.59 -10.72
C LYS A 175 15.92 0.35 -10.87
N LEU A 176 16.26 -0.76 -10.19
CA LEU A 176 15.35 -1.90 -10.06
C LEU A 176 14.36 -1.65 -8.92
N HIS A 177 13.25 -2.38 -8.92
CA HIS A 177 12.32 -2.34 -7.79
C HIS A 177 12.95 -2.97 -6.53
N PRO A 178 12.64 -2.49 -5.32
CA PRO A 178 13.28 -2.97 -4.10
C PRO A 178 13.26 -4.47 -3.89
N THR A 179 12.13 -5.13 -4.17
CA THR A 179 12.02 -6.60 -4.08
C THR A 179 12.96 -7.36 -5.03
N GLU A 180 13.45 -6.70 -6.09
CA GLU A 180 14.33 -7.32 -7.08
C GLU A 180 15.81 -7.16 -6.73
N PHE A 181 16.16 -6.12 -5.98
CA PHE A 181 17.53 -5.89 -5.52
C PHE A 181 17.80 -6.36 -4.09
N GLU A 182 16.78 -6.70 -3.30
CA GLU A 182 16.87 -7.08 -1.89
C GLU A 182 17.96 -8.13 -1.60
N LYS A 183 18.09 -9.13 -2.48
CA LYS A 183 19.13 -10.18 -2.36
C LYS A 183 20.58 -9.67 -2.50
N TYR A 184 20.77 -8.42 -2.91
CA TYR A 184 22.07 -7.78 -3.10
C TYR A 184 22.38 -6.70 -2.06
N LEU A 185 21.50 -6.46 -1.08
CA LEU A 185 21.76 -5.53 0.03
C LEU A 185 23.15 -5.73 0.68
N PRO A 186 23.70 -6.95 0.85
CA PRO A 186 25.05 -7.12 1.40
C PRO A 186 26.18 -6.50 0.56
N TYR A 187 25.93 -6.13 -0.70
CA TYR A 187 26.92 -5.60 -1.64
C TYR A 187 26.76 -4.11 -1.92
N VAL A 188 25.84 -3.42 -1.25
CA VAL A 188 25.57 -2.00 -1.45
C VAL A 188 25.30 -1.34 -0.09
N ASP A 189 25.81 -0.12 0.10
CA ASP A 189 25.51 0.63 1.31
C ASP A 189 24.05 1.11 1.29
N PHE A 190 23.30 0.88 2.36
CA PHE A 190 21.89 1.25 2.42
C PHE A 190 21.70 2.76 2.34
N SER A 191 22.68 3.56 2.79
CA SER A 191 22.70 5.02 2.56
C SER A 191 22.63 5.37 1.07
N TYR A 192 23.27 4.60 0.18
CA TYR A 192 23.16 4.81 -1.27
C TYR A 192 21.76 4.49 -1.80
N ILE A 193 21.09 3.48 -1.22
CA ILE A 193 19.71 3.14 -1.56
C ILE A 193 18.78 4.28 -1.14
N CYS A 194 18.90 4.77 0.10
CA CYS A 194 18.17 5.93 0.59
C CYS A 194 18.38 7.17 -0.29
N TYR A 195 19.59 7.36 -0.84
CA TYR A 195 19.90 8.47 -1.74
C TYR A 195 19.27 8.35 -3.13
N ALA A 196 19.39 7.18 -3.75
CA ALA A 196 19.27 7.05 -5.21
C ALA A 196 18.11 6.17 -5.70
N CYS A 197 17.40 5.49 -4.80
CA CYS A 197 16.25 4.68 -5.17
C CYS A 197 14.96 5.47 -4.99
N ASP A 198 14.35 5.86 -6.11
CA ASP A 198 13.12 6.66 -6.15
C ASP A 198 11.85 5.82 -5.89
N LEU A 199 12.01 4.50 -5.75
CA LEU A 199 10.92 3.51 -5.60
C LEU A 199 10.76 2.98 -4.16
N LEU A 200 11.41 3.61 -3.19
CA LEU A 200 11.30 3.20 -1.78
C LEU A 200 9.92 3.62 -1.24
N THR A 201 9.15 2.63 -0.79
CA THR A 201 7.90 2.89 -0.08
C THR A 201 8.14 3.06 1.40
N GLU A 202 7.23 3.76 2.09
CA GLU A 202 7.30 3.92 3.54
C GLU A 202 7.32 2.56 4.26
N ASN A 203 6.52 1.60 3.82
CA ASN A 203 6.55 0.23 4.35
C ASN A 203 7.94 -0.42 4.25
N TYR A 204 8.60 -0.27 3.09
CA TYR A 204 9.94 -0.83 2.89
C TYR A 204 10.98 -0.17 3.81
N LEU A 205 10.89 1.15 4.02
CA LEU A 205 11.73 1.88 4.95
C LEU A 205 11.49 1.45 6.40
N ILE A 206 10.23 1.24 6.80
CA ILE A 206 9.87 0.74 8.14
C ILE A 206 10.43 -0.67 8.35
N ASP A 207 10.32 -1.57 7.36
CA ASP A 207 10.86 -2.93 7.47
C ASP A 207 12.37 -2.95 7.75
N HIS A 208 13.09 -1.96 7.18
CA HIS A 208 14.55 -1.86 7.22
C HIS A 208 15.01 -0.68 8.09
N LEU A 209 14.21 -0.26 9.07
CA LEU A 209 14.43 0.97 9.84
C LEU A 209 15.82 1.03 10.50
N ASP A 210 16.39 -0.12 10.86
CA ASP A 210 17.73 -0.25 11.44
C ASP A 210 18.87 0.10 10.48
N GLN A 211 18.60 0.05 9.17
CA GLN A 211 19.54 0.36 8.09
C GLN A 211 19.29 1.72 7.46
N VAL A 212 18.13 2.34 7.70
CA VAL A 212 17.74 3.64 7.12
C VAL A 212 18.71 4.73 7.59
N ASP A 213 19.31 5.44 6.63
CA ASP A 213 20.12 6.62 6.88
C ASP A 213 19.34 7.90 6.56
N VAL A 214 18.72 8.47 7.60
CA VAL A 214 17.91 9.70 7.48
C VAL A 214 18.72 10.91 6.97
N ALA A 215 20.03 10.93 7.24
CA ALA A 215 20.90 12.03 6.80
C ALA A 215 21.08 12.04 5.28
N THR A 216 20.97 10.87 4.65
CA THR A 216 21.01 10.73 3.21
C THR A 216 19.60 10.73 2.60
N LEU A 217 18.62 10.13 3.27
CA LEU A 217 17.22 10.05 2.80
C LEU A 217 16.59 11.43 2.58
N GLN A 218 16.95 12.44 3.39
CA GLN A 218 16.45 13.81 3.26
C GLN A 218 16.77 14.52 1.92
N TYR A 219 17.55 13.90 1.04
CA TYR A 219 17.86 14.40 -0.31
C TYR A 219 17.11 13.63 -1.42
N ASN A 220 16.35 12.60 -1.07
CA ASN A 220 15.56 11.81 -2.03
C ASN A 220 14.13 12.35 -2.11
N TYR A 221 13.95 13.49 -2.80
CA TYR A 221 12.68 14.19 -2.92
C TYR A 221 11.52 13.33 -3.47
N PRO A 222 11.73 12.45 -4.47
CA PRO A 222 10.69 11.54 -4.91
C PRO A 222 10.13 10.67 -3.78
N VAL A 223 11.00 10.13 -2.92
CA VAL A 223 10.56 9.35 -1.76
C VAL A 223 9.90 10.26 -0.72
N LEU A 224 10.51 11.39 -0.37
CA LEU A 224 9.94 12.33 0.62
C LEU A 224 8.52 12.81 0.25
N SER A 225 8.23 12.95 -1.05
CA SER A 225 6.90 13.35 -1.53
C SER A 225 5.79 12.33 -1.23
N GLN A 226 6.14 11.08 -0.95
CA GLN A 226 5.20 9.98 -0.73
C GLN A 226 5.09 9.55 0.74
N LEU A 227 5.93 10.12 1.62
CA LEU A 227 5.95 9.74 3.02
C LEU A 227 4.82 10.44 3.81
N SER A 228 4.23 9.70 4.73
CA SER A 228 3.28 10.21 5.70
C SER A 228 3.92 11.29 6.58
N ALA A 229 3.09 12.18 7.13
CA ALA A 229 3.51 13.16 8.12
C ALA A 229 4.25 12.51 9.31
N SER A 230 3.82 11.30 9.72
CA SER A 230 4.47 10.53 10.78
C SER A 230 5.93 10.21 10.45
N PHE A 231 6.22 9.73 9.24
CA PHE A 231 7.58 9.37 8.85
C PHE A 231 8.44 10.60 8.58
N LYS A 232 7.88 11.65 7.97
CA LYS A 232 8.57 12.94 7.79
C LYS A 232 9.00 13.54 9.14
N LYS A 233 8.11 13.50 10.15
CA LYS A 233 8.44 13.91 11.52
C LYS A 233 9.56 13.07 12.12
N PHE A 234 9.51 11.74 11.93
CA PHE A 234 10.59 10.85 12.36
C PHE A 234 11.94 11.21 11.72
N ILE A 235 11.99 11.53 10.42
CA ILE A 235 13.22 11.98 9.75
C ILE A 235 13.78 13.23 10.46
N VAL A 236 12.95 14.25 10.69
CA VAL A 236 13.37 15.49 11.34
C VAL A 236 13.87 15.26 12.76
N ASP A 237 13.13 14.50 13.55
CA ASP A 237 13.49 14.20 14.94
C ASP A 237 14.79 13.40 15.02
N GLU A 238 14.99 12.45 14.09
CA GLU A 238 16.20 11.65 14.02
C GLU A 238 17.42 12.45 13.55
N LEU A 239 17.26 13.38 12.60
CA LEU A 239 18.30 14.33 12.20
C LEU A 239 18.73 15.20 13.38
N ARG A 240 17.77 15.73 14.15
CA ARG A 240 18.03 16.51 15.37
C ARG A 240 18.75 15.66 16.42
N ARG A 241 18.30 14.44 16.66
CA ARG A 241 18.91 13.50 17.61
C ARG A 241 20.35 13.17 17.24
N LEU A 242 20.64 13.02 15.95
CA LEU A 242 21.98 12.75 15.41
C LEU A 242 22.85 14.01 15.27
N ASN A 243 22.31 15.19 15.59
CA ASN A 243 22.95 16.50 15.39
C ASN A 243 23.46 16.67 13.94
N LYS A 244 22.60 16.32 12.97
CA LYS A 244 22.83 16.48 11.54
C LYS A 244 22.15 17.73 11.03
N GLU A 245 22.74 18.32 10.00
CA GLU A 245 22.14 19.46 9.30
C GLU A 245 20.87 19.00 8.58
N ILE A 246 19.80 19.76 8.79
CA ILE A 246 18.52 19.58 8.12
C ILE A 246 18.63 20.24 6.75
N ASN A 247 18.11 19.58 5.71
CA ASN A 247 18.15 20.05 4.34
C ASN A 247 17.62 21.50 4.23
N PRO A 248 18.39 22.42 3.64
CA PRO A 248 17.99 23.82 3.44
C PRO A 248 16.66 24.01 2.71
N HIS A 249 16.21 23.04 1.91
CA HIS A 249 14.94 23.13 1.19
C HIS A 249 13.73 23.26 2.12
N PHE A 250 13.75 22.62 3.30
CA PHE A 250 12.62 22.63 4.24
C PHE A 250 12.99 22.99 5.67
N SER A 251 14.26 23.36 5.93
CA SER A 251 14.74 23.66 7.29
C SER A 251 14.04 24.84 7.95
N ASP A 252 13.58 25.81 7.16
CA ASP A 252 12.88 27.01 7.65
C ASP A 252 11.36 26.81 7.81
N GLU A 253 10.82 25.74 7.23
CA GLU A 253 9.37 25.45 7.16
C GLU A 253 9.06 23.98 7.47
N ILE A 254 9.69 23.47 8.54
CA ILE A 254 9.59 22.07 8.96
C ILE A 254 8.14 21.61 9.14
N ASP A 255 7.30 22.44 9.75
CA ASP A 255 5.90 22.09 10.02
C ASP A 255 5.12 21.94 8.71
N LEU A 256 5.35 22.84 7.73
CA LEU A 256 4.75 22.74 6.40
C LEU A 256 5.23 21.49 5.66
N PHE A 257 6.52 21.19 5.69
CA PHE A 257 7.06 19.95 5.10
C PHE A 257 6.38 18.69 5.66
N ILE A 258 6.18 18.64 6.98
CA ILE A 258 5.54 17.52 7.66
C ILE A 258 4.06 17.42 7.29
N GLU A 259 3.32 18.54 7.32
CA GLU A 259 1.87 18.55 7.21
C GLU A 259 1.34 18.50 5.76
N ASP A 260 2.06 19.11 4.81
CA ASP A 260 1.65 19.21 3.41
C ASP A 260 2.11 17.99 2.60
N GLU A 261 1.13 17.20 2.13
CA GLU A 261 1.36 16.06 1.22
C GLU A 261 1.87 16.51 -0.16
N THR A 262 1.57 17.74 -0.56
CA THR A 262 1.93 18.29 -1.87
C THR A 262 3.28 19.00 -1.90
N TYR A 263 3.96 19.13 -0.76
CA TYR A 263 5.19 19.90 -0.57
C TYR A 263 6.29 19.57 -1.62
N PHE A 264 6.45 18.30 -1.97
CA PHE A 264 7.38 17.83 -3.01
C PHE A 264 6.66 17.15 -4.19
N SER A 265 5.39 17.47 -4.43
CA SER A 265 4.58 16.88 -5.51
C SER A 265 5.20 17.07 -6.90
N GLU A 266 5.99 18.13 -7.13
CA GLU A 266 6.73 18.32 -8.39
C GLU A 266 7.76 17.21 -8.66
N TYR A 267 8.30 16.60 -7.61
CA TYR A 267 9.25 15.48 -7.67
C TYR A 267 8.56 14.11 -7.63
N SER A 268 7.23 14.06 -7.47
CA SER A 268 6.46 12.81 -7.46
C SER A 268 6.45 12.10 -8.83
N THR A 269 6.89 12.79 -9.88
CA THR A 269 7.12 12.20 -11.20
C THR A 269 8.29 11.21 -11.13
N ILE A 270 7.95 9.93 -10.97
CA ILE A 270 8.86 8.84 -11.30
C ILE A 270 9.11 8.96 -12.81
N ASN A 271 10.20 9.62 -13.20
CA ASN A 271 10.69 9.66 -14.58
C ASN A 271 11.01 8.23 -15.02
N LEU A 272 10.00 7.51 -15.51
CA LEU A 272 10.14 6.25 -16.21
C LEU A 272 10.69 6.55 -17.62
N LEU A 273 11.95 6.96 -17.71
CA LEU A 273 12.76 7.04 -18.95
C LEU A 273 12.07 7.57 -20.22
N GLU A 274 12.37 8.83 -20.56
CA GLU A 274 12.37 9.48 -21.88
C GLU A 274 11.94 8.64 -23.13
N ASP A 275 10.72 8.91 -23.61
CA ASP A 275 10.33 9.42 -24.94
C ASP A 275 10.70 8.73 -26.27
N PHE A 276 11.25 7.51 -26.33
CA PHE A 276 11.49 6.85 -27.64
C PHE A 276 11.08 5.38 -27.77
N ILE A 277 9.96 5.00 -27.17
CA ILE A 277 9.33 3.71 -27.44
C ILE A 277 7.86 3.99 -27.73
N GLU A 278 7.38 3.59 -28.92
CA GLU A 278 5.95 3.57 -29.23
C GLU A 278 5.21 2.88 -28.07
N GLU A 279 4.54 3.70 -27.26
CA GLU A 279 3.64 3.23 -26.22
C GLU A 279 2.44 2.63 -26.93
N GLU A 280 2.33 1.30 -26.94
CA GLU A 280 1.00 0.70 -26.96
C GLU A 280 0.36 1.15 -25.63
N GLU A 281 -0.47 2.19 -25.70
CA GLU A 281 -1.29 2.66 -24.59
C GLU A 281 -1.96 1.45 -23.93
N GLU A 282 -1.53 1.12 -22.71
CA GLU A 282 -2.18 0.11 -21.91
C GLU A 282 -3.56 0.68 -21.52
N ILE A 283 -4.61 0.30 -22.24
CA ILE A 283 -5.98 0.71 -21.96
C ILE A 283 -6.37 0.09 -20.61
N VAL A 284 -6.30 0.89 -19.55
CA VAL A 284 -6.74 0.49 -18.21
C VAL A 284 -8.25 0.77 -18.09
N ASP A 285 -9.05 -0.27 -18.30
CA ASP A 285 -10.50 -0.23 -18.02
C ASP A 285 -10.77 -0.59 -16.55
N PHE A 286 -11.41 0.31 -15.81
CA PHE A 286 -11.88 0.07 -14.45
C PHE A 286 -13.29 -0.55 -14.46
N LEU A 287 -13.48 -1.64 -13.71
CA LEU A 287 -14.79 -2.26 -13.48
C LEU A 287 -15.09 -2.30 -11.99
N PHE A 288 -16.27 -1.79 -11.61
CA PHE A 288 -16.75 -1.73 -10.24
C PHE A 288 -17.67 -2.92 -9.92
N PHE A 289 -17.52 -3.46 -8.71
CA PHE A 289 -18.42 -4.46 -8.14
C PHE A 289 -18.83 -4.04 -6.72
N GLU A 290 -20.12 -4.11 -6.40
CA GLU A 290 -20.63 -3.95 -5.04
C GLU A 290 -20.74 -5.31 -4.34
N PHE A 291 -20.15 -5.42 -3.15
CA PHE A 291 -20.29 -6.57 -2.25
C PHE A 291 -21.18 -6.23 -1.06
N ASP A 292 -21.94 -7.21 -0.56
CA ASP A 292 -22.66 -7.08 0.73
C ASP A 292 -21.66 -7.26 1.89
N ARG A 293 -21.30 -6.13 2.52
CA ARG A 293 -20.26 -5.99 3.56
C ARG A 293 -20.61 -6.66 4.90
N GLY A 294 -21.73 -7.38 4.98
CA GLY A 294 -22.20 -7.98 6.23
C GLY A 294 -22.52 -6.93 7.30
N GLN A 295 -22.44 -7.31 8.58
CA GLN A 295 -22.85 -6.45 9.71
C GLN A 295 -21.88 -5.28 10.00
N TYR A 296 -20.67 -5.32 9.42
CA TYR A 296 -19.60 -4.34 9.64
C TYR A 296 -19.22 -3.73 8.29
N LYS A 297 -19.70 -2.53 8.01
CA LYS A 297 -19.81 -1.98 6.64
C LYS A 297 -18.67 -1.06 6.19
N TRP A 298 -17.47 -1.11 6.79
CA TRP A 298 -16.35 -0.22 6.38
C TRP A 298 -15.42 -0.85 5.32
N LEU A 299 -14.59 -0.04 4.65
CA LEU A 299 -13.60 -0.53 3.66
C LEU A 299 -12.60 -1.51 4.32
N GLY A 300 -12.47 -2.71 3.74
CA GLY A 300 -11.58 -3.77 4.24
C GLY A 300 -12.22 -4.78 5.21
N SER A 301 -13.53 -4.67 5.50
CA SER A 301 -14.25 -5.63 6.36
C SER A 301 -14.61 -6.97 5.68
N GLU A 302 -14.32 -7.11 4.38
CA GLU A 302 -14.74 -8.18 3.47
C GLU A 302 -14.21 -9.59 3.83
N HIS A 303 -13.43 -9.76 4.90
CA HIS A 303 -12.65 -10.97 5.18
C HIS A 303 -12.75 -11.56 6.58
N LEU A 304 -13.87 -11.38 7.27
CA LEU A 304 -14.10 -12.09 8.54
C LEU A 304 -14.54 -13.56 8.38
N VAL A 305 -14.12 -14.24 7.31
CA VAL A 305 -14.17 -15.71 7.24
C VAL A 305 -12.80 -16.26 7.64
N LYS A 306 -12.72 -16.84 8.85
CA LYS A 306 -11.50 -17.49 9.35
C LYS A 306 -10.99 -18.53 8.35
N GLY A 307 -9.76 -18.34 7.86
CA GLY A 307 -9.06 -19.29 6.98
C GLY A 307 -9.03 -18.92 5.49
N ILE A 308 -9.60 -17.78 5.10
CA ILE A 308 -9.58 -17.30 3.70
C ILE A 308 -8.66 -16.09 3.61
N PRO A 309 -7.52 -16.16 2.88
CA PRO A 309 -6.83 -14.97 2.43
C PRO A 309 -7.76 -14.23 1.49
N SER A 310 -8.05 -12.98 1.84
CA SER A 310 -8.68 -12.01 0.97
C SER A 310 -8.14 -12.09 -0.46
N LEU A 311 -9.02 -11.93 -1.47
CA LEU A 311 -8.58 -11.72 -2.86
C LEU A 311 -7.69 -10.46 -2.96
N ALA A 312 -7.84 -9.49 -2.04
CA ALA A 312 -6.95 -8.34 -1.88
C ALA A 312 -5.54 -8.72 -1.35
N CYS A 313 -5.36 -9.89 -0.72
CA CYS A 313 -4.03 -10.42 -0.34
C CYS A 313 -3.31 -11.13 -1.51
N GLN A 314 -3.89 -11.20 -2.71
CA GLN A 314 -3.28 -11.92 -3.84
C GLN A 314 -2.57 -11.04 -4.87
N LEU A 315 -2.46 -9.73 -4.67
CA LEU A 315 -1.92 -8.82 -5.68
C LEU A 315 -0.96 -7.78 -5.11
N TYR A 316 -0.09 -7.29 -6.00
CA TYR A 316 0.86 -6.24 -5.70
C TYR A 316 0.12 -4.91 -5.43
N ASP A 317 0.70 -4.02 -4.62
CA ASP A 317 0.22 -2.63 -4.49
C ASP A 317 0.52 -1.81 -5.75
N ASP A 318 0.11 -0.54 -5.76
CA ASP A 318 0.30 0.36 -6.90
C ASP A 318 1.77 0.57 -7.27
N MET A 319 2.69 0.34 -6.33
CA MET A 319 4.13 0.45 -6.52
C MET A 319 4.78 -0.86 -6.97
N GLY A 320 4.03 -1.97 -6.98
CA GLY A 320 4.53 -3.27 -7.38
C GLY A 320 5.10 -4.11 -6.24
N PHE A 321 4.75 -3.83 -4.97
CA PHE A 321 5.08 -4.65 -3.81
C PHE A 321 4.00 -5.67 -3.51
N LYS A 322 4.40 -6.91 -3.24
CA LYS A 322 3.45 -7.99 -2.94
C LYS A 322 2.70 -7.64 -1.64
N ARG A 323 1.36 -7.56 -1.69
CA ARG A 323 0.57 -7.45 -0.46
C ARG A 323 0.79 -8.67 0.42
N ARG A 324 0.99 -8.40 1.71
CA ARG A 324 1.32 -9.43 2.69
C ARG A 324 0.09 -10.24 3.05
N THR A 325 0.29 -11.54 3.22
CA THR A 325 -0.72 -12.42 3.81
C THR A 325 -0.85 -12.16 5.31
N ASN A 326 -1.97 -12.59 5.90
CA ASN A 326 -2.17 -12.55 7.35
C ASN A 326 -1.00 -13.15 8.13
N LYS A 327 -0.47 -14.29 7.66
CA LYS A 327 0.64 -14.98 8.32
C LYS A 327 1.95 -14.17 8.24
N GLU A 328 2.26 -13.64 7.06
CA GLU A 328 3.45 -12.77 6.88
C GLU A 328 3.32 -11.51 7.75
N MET A 329 2.14 -10.89 7.82
CA MET A 329 1.92 -9.74 8.69
C MET A 329 2.00 -10.09 10.18
N ASP A 330 1.47 -11.23 10.62
CA ASP A 330 1.57 -11.66 12.02
C ASP A 330 3.05 -11.79 12.42
N GLU A 331 3.87 -12.43 11.58
CA GLU A 331 5.31 -12.60 11.79
C GLU A 331 6.05 -11.25 11.84
N ILE A 332 5.66 -10.32 10.98
CA ILE A 332 6.30 -8.99 10.89
C ILE A 332 5.94 -8.11 12.08
N ILE A 333 4.66 -8.02 12.43
CA ILE A 333 4.19 -7.21 13.57
C ILE A 333 4.79 -7.70 14.89
N ASP A 334 4.99 -9.01 15.04
CA ASP A 334 5.65 -9.57 16.22
C ASP A 334 7.16 -9.28 16.29
N ALA A 335 7.79 -9.03 15.14
CA ALA A 335 9.23 -8.73 15.04
C ALA A 335 9.55 -7.23 15.15
N TYR A 336 8.57 -6.35 14.92
CA TYR A 336 8.78 -4.92 14.91
C TYR A 336 9.17 -4.36 16.28
N SER A 337 10.12 -3.43 16.25
CA SER A 337 10.46 -2.57 17.39
C SER A 337 9.31 -1.59 17.71
N PRO A 338 9.28 -1.00 18.91
CA PRO A 338 8.27 0.00 19.26
C PRO A 338 8.21 1.18 18.29
N MET A 339 9.36 1.62 17.77
CA MET A 339 9.43 2.69 16.76
C MET A 339 8.80 2.25 15.42
N GLN A 340 9.08 1.03 14.96
CA GLN A 340 8.45 0.48 13.76
C GLN A 340 6.94 0.30 13.93
N ILE A 341 6.47 -0.11 15.12
CA ILE A 341 5.04 -0.17 15.43
C ILE A 341 4.41 1.21 15.37
N MET A 342 5.02 2.23 15.97
CA MET A 342 4.53 3.61 15.92
C MET A 342 4.41 4.09 14.46
N LEU A 343 5.47 3.91 13.65
CA LEU A 343 5.48 4.34 12.25
C LEU A 343 4.47 3.57 11.39
N VAL A 344 4.42 2.24 11.51
CA VAL A 344 3.49 1.44 10.69
C VAL A 344 2.04 1.74 11.05
N SER A 345 1.75 2.03 12.32
CA SER A 345 0.40 2.35 12.80
C SER A 345 -0.20 3.57 12.08
N ALA A 346 0.63 4.53 11.68
CA ALA A 346 0.21 5.71 10.93
C ALA A 346 -0.25 5.40 9.50
N ILE A 347 0.15 4.27 8.89
CA ILE A 347 -0.10 3.99 7.47
C ILE A 347 -0.84 2.67 7.20
N LEU A 348 -1.16 1.90 8.24
CA LEU A 348 -1.88 0.64 8.07
C LEU A 348 -3.32 0.85 7.60
N GLU A 349 -3.74 0.05 6.63
CA GLU A 349 -5.13 -0.02 6.18
C GLU A 349 -6.07 -0.53 7.30
N PRO A 350 -7.38 -0.20 7.26
CA PRO A 350 -8.33 -0.49 8.34
C PRO A 350 -8.41 -1.96 8.76
N HIS A 351 -8.22 -2.89 7.83
CA HIS A 351 -8.25 -4.32 8.14
C HIS A 351 -7.09 -4.75 9.05
N TRP A 352 -5.88 -4.20 8.84
CA TRP A 352 -4.73 -4.43 9.70
C TRP A 352 -4.87 -3.70 11.04
N LEU A 353 -5.39 -2.46 11.01
CA LEU A 353 -5.71 -1.71 12.23
C LEU A 353 -6.66 -2.50 13.13
N HIS A 354 -7.75 -3.04 12.58
CA HIS A 354 -8.69 -3.87 13.33
C HIS A 354 -8.03 -5.13 13.89
N ARG A 355 -7.28 -5.86 13.06
CA ARG A 355 -6.65 -7.14 13.43
C ARG A 355 -5.66 -6.97 14.58
N TYR A 356 -4.83 -5.92 14.52
CA TYR A 356 -3.73 -5.69 15.46
C TYR A 356 -4.00 -4.59 16.48
N ARG A 357 -5.25 -4.10 16.61
CA ARG A 357 -5.66 -3.00 17.52
C ARG A 357 -5.10 -3.04 18.95
N GLU A 358 -4.78 -4.22 19.49
CA GLU A 358 -4.23 -4.36 20.86
C GLU A 358 -2.70 -4.17 20.92
N LYS A 359 -2.03 -4.19 19.77
CA LYS A 359 -0.57 -4.09 19.62
C LYS A 359 -0.12 -2.78 18.98
N LEU A 360 -1.03 -2.11 18.26
CA LEU A 360 -0.73 -0.88 17.53
C LEU A 360 -0.76 0.34 18.43
N ASP A 361 -0.08 1.39 17.96
CA ASP A 361 -0.02 2.68 18.63
C ASP A 361 -1.22 3.54 18.22
N TRP A 362 -2.22 3.63 19.09
CA TRP A 362 -3.43 4.41 18.82
C TRP A 362 -3.22 5.91 18.82
N HIS A 363 -2.16 6.41 19.47
CA HIS A 363 -1.75 7.80 19.35
C HIS A 363 -1.36 8.08 17.90
N ALA A 364 -0.46 7.26 17.34
CA ALA A 364 -0.03 7.39 15.95
C ALA A 364 -1.16 7.16 14.94
N ILE A 365 -2.03 6.15 15.17
CA ILE A 365 -3.22 5.92 14.33
C ILE A 365 -4.07 7.19 14.29
N CYS A 366 -4.49 7.67 15.47
CA CYS A 366 -5.39 8.79 15.58
C CYS A 366 -4.78 10.08 15.03
N SER A 367 -3.47 10.32 15.21
CA SER A 367 -2.81 11.53 14.73
C SER A 367 -2.58 11.56 13.22
N TYR A 368 -2.25 10.43 12.57
CA TYR A 368 -1.67 10.47 11.23
C TYR A 368 -2.38 9.61 10.18
N ASN A 369 -3.22 8.67 10.58
CA ASN A 369 -3.74 7.68 9.64
C ASN A 369 -4.87 8.25 8.77
N GLN A 370 -4.64 8.31 7.46
CA GLN A 370 -5.58 8.80 6.45
C GLN A 370 -6.80 7.89 6.24
N TYR A 371 -6.70 6.60 6.56
CA TYR A 371 -7.76 5.63 6.30
C TYR A 371 -8.87 5.63 7.36
N LEU A 372 -8.78 6.49 8.36
CA LEU A 372 -9.80 6.59 9.40
C LEU A 372 -11.07 7.24 8.83
N ASP A 373 -12.18 6.54 9.00
CA ASP A 373 -13.51 7.02 8.66
C ASP A 373 -14.47 6.93 9.85
N ASP A 374 -15.64 7.54 9.71
CA ASP A 374 -16.71 7.51 10.72
C ASP A 374 -17.04 6.11 11.20
N GLU A 375 -17.14 5.14 10.28
CA GLU A 375 -17.58 3.79 10.59
C GLU A 375 -16.52 3.06 11.41
N PHE A 376 -15.27 3.14 10.98
CA PHE A 376 -14.13 2.54 11.67
C PHE A 376 -13.93 3.14 13.05
N LEU A 377 -13.95 4.47 13.17
CA LEU A 377 -13.81 5.18 14.44
C LEU A 377 -14.97 4.86 15.39
N ASN A 378 -16.20 4.79 14.90
CA ASN A 378 -17.35 4.38 15.72
C ASN A 378 -17.22 2.93 16.21
N ALA A 379 -16.77 2.01 15.36
CA ALA A 379 -16.56 0.61 15.72
C ALA A 379 -15.45 0.43 16.77
N HIS A 380 -14.46 1.30 16.77
CA HIS A 380 -13.27 1.24 17.64
C HIS A 380 -13.20 2.38 18.66
N VAL A 381 -14.32 3.04 18.95
CA VAL A 381 -14.37 4.26 19.80
C VAL A 381 -13.65 4.12 21.14
N LYS A 382 -13.57 2.91 21.70
CA LYS A 382 -12.88 2.61 22.96
C LYS A 382 -11.36 2.80 22.91
N TYR A 383 -10.77 2.73 21.73
CA TYR A 383 -9.33 2.91 21.52
C TYR A 383 -9.01 4.30 20.94
N VAL A 384 -10.01 5.06 20.52
CA VAL A 384 -9.82 6.37 19.90
C VAL A 384 -9.29 7.35 20.92
N GLU A 385 -8.11 7.90 20.65
CA GLU A 385 -7.52 9.00 21.39
C GLU A 385 -7.99 10.32 20.78
N PHE A 386 -9.06 10.91 21.32
CA PHE A 386 -9.68 12.13 20.77
C PHE A 386 -8.76 13.35 20.78
N GLU A 387 -7.81 13.42 21.71
CA GLU A 387 -6.78 14.46 21.71
C GLU A 387 -5.91 14.37 20.46
N SER A 388 -5.37 13.17 20.18
CA SER A 388 -4.55 12.86 19.01
C SER A 388 -5.34 13.01 17.70
N LEU A 389 -6.58 12.51 17.67
CA LEU A 389 -7.49 12.63 16.53
C LEU A 389 -7.82 14.10 16.22
N GLY A 390 -7.83 14.96 17.23
CA GLY A 390 -8.06 16.40 17.08
C GLY A 390 -7.11 17.06 16.08
N HIS A 391 -5.92 16.51 15.91
CA HIS A 391 -4.85 17.03 15.05
C HIS A 391 -4.77 16.34 13.68
N ASN A 392 -5.60 15.33 13.42
CA ASN A 392 -5.54 14.58 12.16
C ASN A 392 -6.34 15.28 11.07
N LEU A 393 -5.61 15.80 10.08
CA LEU A 393 -6.18 16.49 8.93
C LEU A 393 -6.34 15.56 7.72
N TRP A 394 -5.95 14.30 7.82
CA TRP A 394 -5.91 13.34 6.71
C TRP A 394 -7.08 12.36 6.73
N CYS A 395 -7.72 12.15 7.87
CA CYS A 395 -8.85 11.25 7.98
C CYS A 395 -10.13 11.80 7.30
N SER A 396 -11.04 10.88 6.97
CA SER A 396 -12.31 11.17 6.29
C SER A 396 -13.48 11.05 7.25
N VAL A 397 -13.74 12.09 8.03
CA VAL A 397 -14.86 12.14 8.98
C VAL A 397 -15.98 13.08 8.53
N THR A 398 -17.21 12.83 8.99
CA THR A 398 -18.35 13.71 8.70
C THR A 398 -18.65 14.67 9.86
N GLU A 399 -19.38 15.75 9.55
CA GLU A 399 -19.92 16.67 10.56
C GLU A 399 -20.75 15.92 11.63
N SER A 400 -21.53 14.91 11.23
CA SER A 400 -22.32 14.11 12.17
C SER A 400 -21.47 13.34 13.17
N PHE A 401 -20.28 12.87 12.77
CA PHE A 401 -19.32 12.26 13.68
C PHE A 401 -18.73 13.28 14.64
N ILE A 402 -18.31 14.44 14.12
CA ILE A 402 -17.77 15.54 14.93
C ILE A 402 -18.80 16.00 15.97
N GLU A 403 -20.03 16.27 15.56
CA GLU A 403 -21.11 16.68 16.46
C GLU A 403 -21.38 15.64 17.56
N LYS A 404 -21.43 14.36 17.19
CA LYS A 404 -21.66 13.26 18.14
C LYS A 404 -20.59 13.18 19.23
N TYR A 405 -19.33 13.48 18.89
CA TYR A 405 -18.18 13.32 19.78
C TYR A 405 -17.52 14.62 20.21
N ILE A 406 -18.12 15.77 19.91
CA ILE A 406 -17.52 17.09 20.14
C ILE A 406 -17.00 17.25 21.57
N ASN A 407 -17.75 16.82 22.57
CA ASN A 407 -17.38 16.93 23.98
C ASN A 407 -16.20 16.04 24.42
N GLN A 408 -15.73 15.13 23.56
CA GLN A 408 -14.58 14.27 23.85
C GLN A 408 -13.25 14.89 23.39
N PHE A 409 -13.29 15.89 22.50
CA PHE A 409 -12.10 16.61 22.06
C PHE A 409 -11.60 17.59 23.14
N ASN A 410 -10.30 17.88 23.11
CA ASN A 410 -9.66 18.81 24.03
C ASN A 410 -9.79 20.26 23.52
N HIS A 411 -10.83 20.98 23.96
CA HIS A 411 -11.10 22.37 23.57
C HIS A 411 -10.28 23.42 24.34
N SER A 412 -9.25 23.01 25.09
CA SER A 412 -8.34 23.97 25.71
C SER A 412 -7.57 24.79 24.67
N HIS A 413 -7.36 24.20 23.49
CA HIS A 413 -6.74 24.79 22.32
C HIS A 413 -7.66 24.60 21.10
N PRO A 414 -7.43 25.31 19.99
CA PRO A 414 -8.13 25.02 18.75
C PRO A 414 -7.92 23.57 18.30
N VAL A 415 -8.95 22.98 17.69
CA VAL A 415 -8.96 21.57 17.31
C VAL A 415 -9.01 21.47 15.78
N PRO A 416 -7.87 21.24 15.09
CA PRO A 416 -7.74 21.27 13.64
C PRO A 416 -8.81 20.49 12.87
N ILE A 417 -9.10 19.24 13.27
CA ILE A 417 -10.10 18.39 12.60
C ILE A 417 -11.52 19.00 12.68
N ILE A 418 -11.85 19.70 13.77
CA ILE A 418 -13.16 20.38 13.91
C ILE A 418 -13.20 21.60 12.99
N ILE A 419 -12.11 22.36 12.92
CA ILE A 419 -12.01 23.58 12.09
C ILE A 419 -12.15 23.21 10.62
N ARG A 420 -11.48 22.15 10.16
CA ARG A 420 -11.59 21.62 8.79
C ARG A 420 -13.02 21.26 8.39
N HIS A 421 -13.83 20.78 9.34
CA HIS A 421 -15.23 20.38 9.10
C HIS A 421 -16.23 21.39 9.66
N LEU A 422 -15.80 22.62 9.93
CA LEU A 422 -16.63 23.63 10.56
C LEU A 422 -17.66 24.16 9.56
N THR A 423 -18.94 24.00 9.90
CA THR A 423 -20.06 24.65 9.21
C THR A 423 -20.57 25.82 10.06
N GLU A 424 -21.28 26.77 9.44
CA GLU A 424 -21.97 27.85 10.14
C GLU A 424 -22.90 27.28 11.22
N GLN A 425 -23.61 26.19 10.91
CA GLN A 425 -24.52 25.55 11.85
C GLN A 425 -23.77 24.92 13.03
N LEU A 426 -22.69 24.20 12.79
CA LEU A 426 -21.86 23.61 13.85
C LEU A 426 -21.24 24.70 14.73
N TYR A 427 -20.73 25.77 14.13
CA TYR A 427 -20.19 26.93 14.85
C TYR A 427 -21.25 27.59 15.73
N LEU A 428 -22.46 27.85 15.21
CA LEU A 428 -23.54 28.46 16.00
C LEU A 428 -23.98 27.58 17.17
N ASN A 429 -24.02 26.26 16.98
CA ASN A 429 -24.40 25.31 18.03
C ASN A 429 -23.36 25.19 19.16
N TYR A 430 -22.08 25.37 18.84
CA TYR A 430 -20.96 25.12 19.76
C TYR A 430 -20.00 26.30 19.92
N LYS A 431 -20.48 27.52 19.69
CA LYS A 431 -19.69 28.76 19.70
C LYS A 431 -18.88 28.97 20.98
N ASP A 432 -19.45 28.59 22.13
CA ASP A 432 -18.79 28.73 23.44
C ASP A 432 -17.69 27.67 23.68
N THR A 433 -17.63 26.63 22.84
CA THR A 433 -16.70 25.50 22.96
C THR A 433 -15.60 25.56 21.90
N ILE A 434 -15.96 25.86 20.65
CA ILE A 434 -15.03 25.91 19.52
C ILE A 434 -14.22 27.20 19.58
N LYS A 435 -12.91 27.09 19.82
CA LYS A 435 -11.98 28.22 19.80
C LYS A 435 -11.46 28.44 18.39
N ILE A 436 -11.92 29.50 17.74
CA ILE A 436 -11.48 29.90 16.41
C ILE A 436 -11.47 31.43 16.29
N ASP A 437 -10.45 31.97 15.63
CA ASP A 437 -10.34 33.38 15.24
C ASP A 437 -10.13 33.49 13.72
N SER A 438 -10.14 34.72 13.19
CA SER A 438 -10.00 34.93 11.74
C SER A 438 -8.67 34.48 11.18
N ASP A 439 -7.57 34.62 11.93
CA ASP A 439 -6.24 34.21 11.49
C ASP A 439 -6.17 32.68 11.36
N LEU A 440 -6.73 31.96 12.33
CA LEU A 440 -6.80 30.52 12.32
C LEU A 440 -7.77 30.00 11.25
N LEU A 441 -8.93 30.63 11.08
CA LEU A 441 -9.86 30.26 10.01
C LEU A 441 -9.21 30.43 8.62
N PHE A 442 -8.40 31.47 8.44
CA PHE A 442 -7.64 31.68 7.21
C PHE A 442 -6.58 30.60 6.98
N GLN A 443 -5.90 30.13 8.04
CA GLN A 443 -4.93 29.02 7.93
C GLN A 443 -5.59 27.74 7.36
N TYR A 444 -6.87 27.50 7.64
CA TYR A 444 -7.62 26.34 7.15
C TYR A 444 -8.51 26.66 5.93
N TYR A 445 -8.31 27.80 5.27
CA TYR A 445 -9.15 28.27 4.16
C TYR A 445 -9.37 27.19 3.08
N ASP A 446 -8.29 26.55 2.62
CA ASP A 446 -8.34 25.52 1.57
C ASP A 446 -9.09 24.26 2.03
N SER A 447 -9.11 24.00 3.34
CA SER A 447 -9.79 22.85 3.95
C SER A 447 -11.28 23.09 4.18
N VAL A 448 -11.66 24.32 4.56
CA VAL A 448 -13.05 24.71 4.86
C VAL A 448 -13.83 25.00 3.57
N GLY A 449 -13.16 25.57 2.56
CA GLY A 449 -13.76 25.95 1.29
C GLY A 449 -14.31 27.38 1.29
N ASP A 450 -14.23 28.02 0.12
CA ASP A 450 -14.49 29.46 -0.10
C ASP A 450 -15.87 29.93 0.41
N GLU A 451 -16.95 29.22 0.03
CA GLU A 451 -18.31 29.61 0.43
C GLU A 451 -18.51 29.58 1.94
N GLU A 452 -18.01 28.53 2.60
CA GLU A 452 -18.23 28.32 4.03
C GLU A 452 -17.30 29.21 4.86
N TYR A 453 -16.07 29.42 4.40
CA TYR A 453 -15.14 30.41 4.95
C TYR A 453 -15.78 31.79 5.04
N HIS A 454 -16.37 32.28 3.95
CA HIS A 454 -17.01 33.60 3.93
C HIS A 454 -18.19 33.71 4.90
N ARG A 455 -18.99 32.63 5.05
CA ARG A 455 -20.08 32.60 6.03
C ARG A 455 -19.54 32.68 7.46
N LEU A 456 -18.53 31.87 7.79
CA LEU A 456 -17.91 31.83 9.11
C LEU A 456 -17.20 33.15 9.46
N GLN A 457 -16.48 33.74 8.50
CA GLN A 457 -15.79 35.02 8.67
C GLN A 457 -16.77 36.15 9.00
N ASN A 458 -17.90 36.24 8.28
CA ASN A 458 -18.95 37.22 8.58
C ASN A 458 -19.50 37.03 10.02
N ARG A 459 -19.63 35.78 10.48
CA ARG A 459 -20.10 35.49 11.86
C ARG A 459 -19.08 35.84 12.93
N LEU A 460 -17.79 35.66 12.66
CA LEU A 460 -16.71 36.07 13.56
C LEU A 460 -16.65 37.60 13.68
N GLU A 461 -16.82 38.31 12.57
CA GLU A 461 -16.89 39.77 12.53
C GLU A 461 -18.13 40.33 13.25
N GLU A 462 -19.30 39.68 13.13
CA GLU A 462 -20.52 40.05 13.88
C GLU A 462 -20.44 39.76 15.40
N SER A 463 -19.51 38.88 15.81
CA SER A 463 -19.34 38.43 17.19
C SER A 463 -18.25 39.18 17.96
N SER A 464 -17.45 39.97 17.25
CA SER A 464 -16.37 40.83 17.74
C SER A 464 -16.93 42.20 18.16
#